data_AF-A0AAV4R7A1-F1
#
_entry.id   AF-A0AAV4R7A1-F1
#
_cell.length_a   1.000
_cell.length_b   1.000
_cell.length_c   1.000
_cell.angle_alpha   90.00
_cell.angle_beta   90.00
_cell.angle_gamma   90.00
#
_symmetry.space_group_name_H-M   'P 1'
#
loop_
_entity.id
_entity.type
_entity.pdbx_description
1 polymer ?
#
loop_
_entity_poly.entity_id
_entity_poly.type
_entity_poly.pdbx_seq_one_letter_code
_entity_poly.pdbx_strand_id
1 'polypeptide(L)'
;MRTAQFPKGDWARIDKAILKEVKNTLNLPTEVSNEYFIGQKKLVCCGLPIAAEDSYINLIDTAFKLLSSRDEMCYCLSSVYHTQKDLEDCLMIKSFLTSCQGNIGGDFSTTSNKFSTTWTVARVASRGLGVQWVFENSVPSLVFQDLTLKVNSSLLAEHPSLESFGTFEQTVQSFTHEAIQHLFPEETGSWISSSSSSSSSNMADSATCQKLYRRNRRRAVREILGNTGERCKIPLLLLQTYFSECWEAGTSDPQLYSSIGSEGRVELLESEFSKKEVWAILKKAENTAPGPDRLTYHHLRLVDPGDKILTKIFNLCVRYRKIPSI
;
A
#
# COMPACT_ATOMS: atom_id res chain seq x y z
N MET A 1 -8.08 -20.37 12.55
CA MET A 1 -9.25 -20.18 11.67
C MET A 1 -8.95 -19.39 10.40
N ARG A 2 -8.42 -18.16 10.50
CA ARG A 2 -8.25 -17.24 9.35
C ARG A 2 -7.39 -17.78 8.21
N THR A 3 -6.45 -18.66 8.51
CA THR A 3 -5.53 -19.25 7.53
C THR A 3 -6.13 -20.38 6.70
N ALA A 4 -7.38 -20.82 6.98
CA ALA A 4 -8.04 -21.96 6.34
C ALA A 4 -7.22 -23.28 6.32
N GLN A 5 -6.15 -23.37 7.14
CA GLN A 5 -5.21 -24.49 7.15
C GLN A 5 -5.88 -25.82 7.54
N PHE A 6 -6.85 -25.77 8.46
CA PHE A 6 -7.54 -26.96 8.96
C PHE A 6 -8.97 -27.05 8.44
N PRO A 7 -9.45 -28.26 8.08
CA PRO A 7 -10.83 -28.47 7.67
C PRO A 7 -11.81 -28.21 8.83
N LYS A 8 -13.07 -27.93 8.50
CA LYS A 8 -14.14 -27.67 9.48
C LYS A 8 -14.28 -28.79 10.51
N GLY A 9 -14.05 -30.04 10.12
CA GLY A 9 -14.11 -31.19 11.03
C GLY A 9 -13.15 -31.07 12.21
N ASP A 10 -11.95 -30.53 11.98
CA ASP A 10 -10.94 -30.36 13.03
C ASP A 10 -11.29 -29.18 13.94
N TRP A 11 -11.78 -28.07 13.38
CA TRP A 11 -12.33 -26.96 14.18
C TRP A 11 -13.52 -27.40 15.03
N ALA A 12 -14.40 -28.25 14.50
CA ALA A 12 -15.53 -28.79 15.26
C ALA A 12 -15.10 -29.70 16.42
N ARG A 13 -13.94 -30.37 16.31
CA ARG A 13 -13.35 -31.14 17.42
C ARG A 13 -12.83 -30.20 18.51
N ILE A 14 -12.17 -29.11 18.11
CA ILE A 14 -11.70 -28.08 19.03
C ILE A 14 -12.89 -27.42 19.76
N ASP A 15 -13.95 -27.05 19.04
CA ASP A 15 -15.16 -26.46 19.64
C ASP A 15 -15.77 -27.37 20.71
N LYS A 16 -15.86 -28.68 20.43
CA LYS A 16 -16.33 -29.68 21.41
C LYS A 16 -15.42 -29.80 22.62
N ALA A 17 -14.10 -29.77 22.42
CA ALA A 17 -13.14 -29.85 23.51
C ALA A 17 -13.23 -28.60 24.41
N ILE A 18 -13.29 -27.41 23.81
CA ILE A 18 -13.44 -26.14 24.54
C ILE A 18 -14.73 -26.14 25.36
N LEU A 19 -15.86 -26.52 24.77
CA LEU A 19 -17.14 -26.56 25.50
C LEU A 19 -17.10 -27.54 26.67
N LYS A 20 -16.43 -28.70 26.50
CA LYS A 20 -16.24 -29.66 27.59
C LYS A 20 -15.43 -29.06 28.73
N GLU A 21 -14.30 -28.41 28.42
CA GLU A 21 -13.46 -27.78 29.45
C GLU A 21 -14.15 -26.60 30.14
N VAL A 22 -14.92 -25.79 29.42
CA VAL A 22 -15.72 -24.70 30.01
C VAL A 22 -16.74 -25.27 30.99
N LYS A 23 -17.46 -26.33 30.62
CA LYS A 23 -18.42 -26.99 31.52
C LYS A 23 -17.73 -27.57 32.76
N ASN A 24 -16.58 -28.21 32.59
CA ASN A 24 -15.79 -28.74 33.71
C ASN A 24 -15.33 -27.63 34.66
N THR A 25 -14.77 -26.55 34.11
CA THR A 25 -14.22 -25.42 34.90
C THR A 25 -15.30 -24.71 35.71
N LEU A 26 -16.51 -24.62 35.16
CA LEU A 26 -17.66 -24.01 35.83
C LEU A 26 -18.44 -25.01 36.72
N ASN A 27 -17.97 -26.25 36.86
CA ASN A 27 -18.66 -27.34 37.57
C ASN A 27 -20.11 -27.53 37.14
N LEU A 28 -20.37 -27.40 35.84
CA LEU A 28 -21.72 -27.49 35.29
C LEU A 28 -22.11 -28.93 34.97
N PRO A 29 -23.40 -29.29 35.12
CA PRO A 29 -23.91 -30.59 34.70
C PRO A 29 -23.67 -30.86 33.22
N THR A 30 -23.50 -32.14 32.87
CA THR A 30 -23.33 -32.55 31.48
C THR A 30 -24.51 -32.19 30.59
N GLU A 31 -25.73 -32.13 31.15
CA GLU A 31 -26.97 -31.81 30.43
C GLU A 31 -27.14 -30.33 30.09
N VAL A 32 -26.25 -29.44 30.55
CA VAL A 32 -26.39 -28.00 30.25
C VAL A 32 -26.38 -27.77 28.74
N SER A 33 -27.36 -27.01 28.24
CA SER A 33 -27.47 -26.71 26.82
C SER A 33 -26.23 -25.99 26.30
N ASN A 34 -25.70 -26.48 25.17
CA ASN A 34 -24.59 -25.82 24.49
C ASN A 34 -25.00 -24.46 23.90
N GLU A 35 -26.29 -24.26 23.64
CA GLU A 35 -26.83 -23.01 23.09
C GLU A 35 -26.61 -21.83 24.06
N TYR A 36 -26.57 -22.09 25.37
CA TYR A 36 -26.28 -21.05 26.34
C TYR A 36 -24.86 -20.47 26.16
N PHE A 37 -23.90 -21.32 25.80
CA PHE A 37 -22.52 -20.88 25.60
C PHE A 37 -22.34 -20.21 24.24
N ILE A 38 -22.90 -20.83 23.20
CA ILE A 38 -22.68 -20.48 21.80
C ILE A 38 -23.57 -19.30 21.36
N GLY A 39 -24.75 -19.15 21.97
CA GLY A 39 -25.77 -18.20 21.55
C GLY A 39 -25.34 -16.73 21.65
N GLN A 40 -26.11 -15.85 21.04
CA GLN A 40 -25.81 -14.42 20.99
C GLN A 40 -25.88 -13.79 22.39
N LYS A 41 -24.92 -12.92 22.72
CA LYS A 41 -24.91 -12.16 23.99
C LYS A 41 -26.18 -11.34 24.22
N LYS A 42 -26.83 -10.88 23.14
CA LYS A 42 -28.11 -10.16 23.19
C LYS A 42 -29.27 -11.00 23.73
N LEU A 43 -29.15 -12.33 23.64
CA LEU A 43 -30.13 -13.29 24.17
C LEU A 43 -29.70 -13.86 25.53
N VAL A 44 -28.81 -13.18 26.26
CA VAL A 44 -28.31 -13.60 27.60
C VAL A 44 -27.48 -14.90 27.55
N CYS A 45 -26.87 -15.18 26.40
CA CYS A 45 -25.91 -16.28 26.23
C CYS A 45 -24.46 -15.78 26.42
N CYS A 46 -23.50 -16.71 26.61
CA CYS A 46 -22.09 -16.35 26.77
C CYS A 46 -21.44 -15.80 25.49
N GLY A 47 -21.91 -16.22 24.31
CA GLY A 47 -21.37 -15.78 23.01
C GLY A 47 -19.97 -16.30 22.72
N LEU A 48 -19.70 -17.56 23.02
CA LEU A 48 -18.48 -18.25 22.58
C LEU A 48 -18.52 -18.42 21.05
N PRO A 49 -17.50 -17.93 20.33
CA PRO A 49 -17.41 -18.11 18.88
C PRO A 49 -17.24 -19.58 18.53
N ILE A 50 -17.89 -20.03 17.45
CA ILE A 50 -17.79 -21.40 16.96
C ILE A 50 -16.71 -21.44 15.88
N ALA A 51 -15.52 -21.94 16.21
CA ALA A 51 -14.38 -21.91 15.31
C ALA A 51 -14.67 -22.61 13.97
N ALA A 52 -15.53 -23.63 13.97
CA ALA A 52 -15.98 -24.33 12.78
C ALA A 52 -16.77 -23.43 11.80
N GLU A 53 -17.70 -22.62 12.28
CA GLU A 53 -18.47 -21.69 11.43
C GLU A 53 -17.59 -20.56 10.94
N ASP A 54 -16.77 -20.07 11.84
CA ASP A 54 -15.90 -18.93 11.68
C ASP A 54 -14.78 -19.27 10.65
N SER A 55 -14.38 -20.54 10.56
CA SER A 55 -13.55 -21.06 9.45
C SER A 55 -14.24 -20.96 8.07
N TYR A 56 -15.54 -21.26 8.00
CA TYR A 56 -16.33 -21.16 6.77
C TYR A 56 -16.56 -19.70 6.37
N ILE A 57 -16.80 -18.81 7.33
CA ILE A 57 -16.91 -17.36 7.09
C ILE A 57 -15.62 -16.83 6.43
N ASN A 58 -14.45 -17.22 6.94
CA ASN A 58 -13.16 -16.80 6.38
C ASN A 58 -12.94 -17.30 4.94
N LEU A 59 -13.42 -18.50 4.61
CA LEU A 59 -13.35 -19.04 3.26
C LEU A 59 -14.22 -18.26 2.29
N ILE A 60 -15.43 -17.88 2.72
CA ILE A 60 -16.35 -17.03 1.94
C ILE A 60 -15.78 -15.63 1.78
N ASP A 61 -15.25 -15.03 2.84
CA ASP A 61 -14.64 -13.69 2.83
C ASP A 61 -13.43 -13.63 1.88
N THR A 62 -12.55 -14.64 1.93
CA THR A 62 -11.40 -14.71 1.03
C THR A 62 -11.85 -14.77 -0.44
N ALA A 63 -12.84 -15.61 -0.74
CA ALA A 63 -13.41 -15.69 -2.08
C ALA A 63 -14.11 -14.38 -2.50
N PHE A 64 -14.83 -13.72 -1.60
CA PHE A 64 -15.50 -12.46 -1.87
C PHE A 64 -14.48 -11.36 -2.17
N LYS A 65 -13.40 -11.27 -1.39
CA LYS A 65 -12.29 -10.33 -1.60
C LYS A 65 -11.58 -10.52 -2.93
N LEU A 66 -11.43 -11.77 -3.40
CA LEU A 66 -10.85 -12.05 -4.71
C LEU A 66 -11.76 -11.57 -5.85
N LEU A 67 -13.08 -11.78 -5.74
CA LEU A 67 -14.06 -11.28 -6.71
C LEU A 67 -14.25 -9.76 -6.66
N SER A 68 -13.99 -9.14 -5.51
CA SER A 68 -14.04 -7.69 -5.34
C SER A 68 -12.66 -7.05 -5.33
N SER A 69 -11.64 -7.75 -5.83
CA SER A 69 -10.27 -7.25 -5.82
C SER A 69 -10.13 -6.05 -6.74
N ARG A 70 -9.32 -5.06 -6.32
CA ARG A 70 -8.95 -3.89 -7.13
C ARG A 70 -7.87 -4.21 -8.17
N ASP A 71 -7.15 -5.30 -7.98
CA ASP A 71 -6.14 -5.77 -8.94
C ASP A 71 -6.85 -6.45 -10.12
N GLU A 72 -6.68 -5.87 -11.30
CA GLU A 72 -7.26 -6.34 -12.56
C GLU A 72 -6.89 -7.79 -12.86
N MET A 73 -5.65 -8.21 -12.56
CA MET A 73 -5.21 -9.59 -12.74
C MET A 73 -5.93 -10.52 -11.77
N CYS A 74 -6.02 -10.15 -10.48
CA CYS A 74 -6.75 -10.95 -9.50
C CYS A 74 -8.24 -11.05 -9.84
N TYR A 75 -8.87 -9.97 -10.29
CA TYR A 75 -10.28 -9.94 -10.67
C TYR A 75 -10.56 -10.76 -11.94
N CYS A 76 -9.78 -10.57 -13.00
CA CYS A 76 -9.91 -11.32 -14.25
C CYS A 76 -9.68 -12.82 -14.03
N LEU A 77 -8.66 -13.19 -13.26
CA LEU A 77 -8.43 -14.59 -12.90
C LEU A 77 -9.60 -15.13 -12.06
N SER A 78 -9.99 -14.41 -11.01
CA SER A 78 -11.09 -14.79 -10.12
C SER A 78 -12.41 -15.02 -10.86
N SER A 79 -12.76 -14.14 -11.81
CA SER A 79 -13.99 -14.25 -12.60
C SER A 79 -13.96 -15.45 -13.57
N VAL A 80 -12.81 -15.73 -14.19
CA VAL A 80 -12.60 -16.94 -15.00
C VAL A 80 -12.72 -18.20 -14.16
N TYR A 81 -12.11 -18.24 -12.98
CA TYR A 81 -12.19 -19.39 -12.06
C TYR A 81 -13.57 -19.61 -11.45
N HIS A 82 -14.37 -18.55 -11.28
CA HIS A 82 -15.75 -18.69 -10.82
C HIS A 82 -16.63 -19.40 -11.88
N THR A 83 -16.37 -19.12 -13.15
CA THR A 83 -17.18 -19.59 -14.28
C THR A 83 -16.75 -20.96 -14.82
N GLN A 84 -15.46 -21.30 -14.77
CA GLN A 84 -14.95 -22.59 -15.25
C GLN A 84 -14.84 -23.64 -14.13
N LYS A 85 -15.42 -24.83 -14.36
CA LYS A 85 -15.34 -25.99 -13.47
C LYS A 85 -14.07 -26.82 -13.67
N ASP A 86 -13.50 -26.82 -14.88
CA ASP A 86 -12.39 -27.68 -15.28
C ASP A 86 -11.26 -26.82 -15.87
N LEU A 87 -10.05 -26.99 -15.31
CA LEU A 87 -8.90 -26.13 -15.60
C LEU A 87 -7.66 -26.98 -15.87
N GLU A 88 -7.72 -27.85 -16.89
CA GLU A 88 -6.52 -28.51 -17.38
C GLU A 88 -5.69 -27.61 -18.32
N ASP A 89 -6.31 -26.65 -19.02
CA ASP A 89 -5.65 -25.98 -20.17
C ASP A 89 -4.97 -24.62 -19.88
N CYS A 90 -5.10 -24.04 -18.68
CA CYS A 90 -4.52 -22.72 -18.39
C CYS A 90 -3.11 -22.81 -17.76
N LEU A 91 -2.13 -23.25 -18.54
CA LEU A 91 -0.72 -23.39 -18.12
C LEU A 91 -0.08 -22.08 -17.62
N MET A 92 -0.40 -20.93 -18.24
CA MET A 92 0.08 -19.61 -17.79
C MET A 92 -0.47 -19.20 -16.42
N ILE A 93 -1.64 -19.71 -16.05
CA ILE A 93 -2.33 -19.31 -14.82
C ILE A 93 -1.85 -20.18 -13.65
N LYS A 94 -1.57 -21.47 -13.90
CA LYS A 94 -0.86 -22.32 -12.93
C LYS A 94 0.48 -21.71 -12.55
N SER A 95 1.27 -21.22 -13.52
CA SER A 95 2.56 -20.59 -13.22
C SER A 95 2.40 -19.26 -12.47
N PHE A 96 1.40 -18.44 -12.81
CA PHE A 96 1.14 -17.18 -12.09
C PHE A 96 0.66 -17.41 -10.65
N LEU A 97 -0.29 -18.31 -10.40
CA LEU A 97 -0.72 -18.64 -9.03
C LEU A 97 0.40 -19.32 -8.24
N THR A 98 1.21 -20.18 -8.86
CA THR A 98 2.39 -20.78 -8.21
C THR A 98 3.47 -19.73 -7.91
N SER A 99 3.60 -18.72 -8.76
CA SER A 99 4.52 -17.59 -8.60
C SER A 99 4.05 -16.59 -7.53
N CYS A 100 2.75 -16.28 -7.48
CA CYS A 100 2.14 -15.47 -6.43
C CYS A 100 2.03 -16.21 -5.09
N GLN A 101 1.98 -17.55 -5.11
CA GLN A 101 2.18 -18.42 -3.95
C GLN A 101 3.66 -18.61 -3.60
N GLY A 102 4.56 -18.01 -4.39
CA GLY A 102 5.94 -17.72 -4.05
C GLY A 102 6.67 -18.86 -3.37
N ASN A 103 6.62 -20.09 -3.87
CA ASN A 103 7.42 -21.22 -3.38
C ASN A 103 7.60 -21.27 -1.84
N ILE A 104 6.58 -20.89 -1.07
CA ILE A 104 6.51 -21.18 0.37
C ILE A 104 6.05 -22.64 0.46
N GLY A 105 6.91 -23.53 -0.01
CA GLY A 105 6.80 -24.96 0.26
C GLY A 105 6.94 -25.13 1.76
N GLY A 106 5.83 -25.42 2.44
CA GLY A 106 5.83 -25.63 3.88
C GLY A 106 4.44 -25.56 4.50
N ASP A 107 3.96 -24.35 4.82
CA ASP A 107 3.08 -24.25 6.00
C ASP A 107 1.75 -23.51 5.80
N PHE A 108 1.48 -22.98 4.60
CA PHE A 108 0.25 -22.20 4.31
C PHE A 108 -0.65 -22.79 3.23
N SER A 109 -0.27 -23.93 2.64
CA SER A 109 -1.18 -24.67 1.77
C SER A 109 -2.26 -25.31 2.62
N THR A 110 -3.52 -25.10 2.25
CA THR A 110 -4.60 -25.98 2.71
C THR A 110 -4.22 -27.41 2.29
N THR A 111 -4.45 -28.40 3.14
CA THR A 111 -4.42 -29.81 2.73
C THR A 111 -5.58 -30.03 1.76
N SER A 112 -5.36 -29.62 0.52
CA SER A 112 -6.30 -29.61 -0.57
C SER A 112 -6.00 -30.81 -1.45
N ASN A 113 -7.00 -31.66 -1.66
CA ASN A 113 -6.94 -32.63 -2.76
C ASN A 113 -6.67 -31.87 -4.06
N LYS A 114 -5.97 -32.47 -5.03
CA LYS A 114 -5.58 -31.87 -6.33
C LYS A 114 -6.71 -31.14 -7.11
N PHE A 115 -7.96 -31.32 -6.71
CA PHE A 115 -9.17 -30.77 -7.32
C PHE A 115 -9.90 -29.69 -6.50
N SER A 116 -9.49 -29.40 -5.26
CA SER A 116 -10.21 -28.41 -4.44
C SER A 116 -9.64 -26.99 -4.60
N THR A 117 -10.23 -26.21 -5.50
CA THR A 117 -9.94 -24.78 -5.65
C THR A 117 -10.57 -23.94 -4.54
N THR A 118 -10.06 -22.73 -4.31
CA THR A 118 -10.64 -21.75 -3.37
C THR A 118 -12.16 -21.59 -3.58
N TRP A 119 -12.63 -21.62 -4.83
CA TRP A 119 -14.06 -21.52 -5.18
C TRP A 119 -14.87 -22.75 -4.82
N THR A 120 -14.32 -23.96 -5.00
CA THR A 120 -15.02 -25.17 -4.56
C THR A 120 -15.20 -25.19 -3.04
N VAL A 121 -14.16 -24.79 -2.30
CA VAL A 121 -14.20 -24.71 -0.84
C VAL A 121 -15.15 -23.61 -0.38
N ALA A 122 -15.11 -22.42 -1.01
CA ALA A 122 -16.04 -21.33 -0.72
C ALA A 122 -17.49 -21.70 -1.03
N ARG A 123 -17.77 -22.44 -2.11
CA ARG A 123 -19.11 -22.94 -2.44
C ARG A 123 -19.63 -23.94 -1.40
N VAL A 124 -18.79 -24.86 -0.95
CA VAL A 124 -19.13 -25.81 0.13
C VAL A 124 -19.38 -25.06 1.43
N ALA A 125 -18.54 -24.08 1.77
CA ALA A 125 -18.72 -23.23 2.95
C ALA A 125 -20.03 -22.43 2.88
N SER A 126 -20.33 -21.85 1.72
CA SER A 126 -21.56 -21.08 1.47
C SER A 126 -22.80 -21.93 1.62
N ARG A 127 -22.81 -23.15 1.06
CA ARG A 127 -23.89 -24.12 1.27
C ARG A 127 -24.03 -24.52 2.74
N GLY A 128 -22.90 -24.69 3.43
CA GLY A 128 -22.87 -25.06 4.84
C GLY A 128 -23.35 -23.96 5.79
N LEU A 129 -23.28 -22.69 5.38
CA LEU A 129 -23.80 -21.54 6.15
C LEU A 129 -25.12 -20.99 5.58
N GLY A 130 -25.61 -21.48 4.44
CA GLY A 130 -26.82 -20.93 3.80
C GLY A 130 -26.61 -19.55 3.15
N VAL A 131 -25.38 -19.20 2.79
CA VAL A 131 -25.05 -17.94 2.10
C VAL A 131 -25.24 -18.13 0.59
N GLN A 132 -25.95 -17.19 -0.04
CA GLN A 132 -26.17 -17.16 -1.48
C GLN A 132 -25.32 -16.07 -2.13
N TRP A 133 -24.85 -16.33 -3.35
CA TRP A 133 -24.07 -15.38 -4.14
C TRP A 133 -24.96 -14.84 -5.26
N VAL A 134 -25.05 -13.52 -5.35
CA VAL A 134 -25.82 -12.80 -6.38
C VAL A 134 -24.85 -11.91 -7.14
N PHE A 135 -24.98 -11.88 -8.46
CA PHE A 135 -24.15 -11.03 -9.32
C PHE A 135 -25.06 -10.07 -10.09
N GLU A 136 -25.04 -8.80 -9.71
CA GLU A 136 -25.75 -7.73 -10.43
C GLU A 136 -24.71 -6.94 -11.22
N ASN A 137 -24.85 -6.87 -12.55
CA ASN A 137 -23.95 -6.12 -13.43
C ASN A 137 -22.44 -6.44 -13.24
N SER A 138 -22.11 -7.71 -13.03
CA SER A 138 -20.74 -8.19 -12.73
C SER A 138 -20.17 -7.79 -11.37
N VAL A 139 -20.98 -7.21 -10.47
CA VAL A 139 -20.58 -6.92 -9.09
C VAL A 139 -21.09 -8.04 -8.17
N PRO A 140 -20.20 -8.73 -7.41
CA PRO A 140 -20.60 -9.78 -6.49
C PRO A 140 -21.33 -9.20 -5.27
N SER A 141 -22.37 -9.87 -4.80
CA SER A 141 -23.08 -9.58 -3.55
C SER A 141 -23.38 -10.89 -2.82
N LEU A 142 -23.31 -10.87 -1.49
CA LEU A 142 -23.66 -12.01 -0.65
C LEU A 142 -25.01 -11.78 0.02
N VAL A 143 -25.90 -12.75 -0.06
CA VAL A 143 -27.20 -12.74 0.61
C VAL A 143 -27.19 -13.81 1.70
N PHE A 144 -27.50 -13.41 2.93
CA PHE A 144 -27.67 -14.30 4.07
C PHE A 144 -28.91 -13.88 4.84
N GLN A 145 -29.95 -14.71 4.82
CA GLN A 145 -31.25 -14.41 5.41
C GLN A 145 -31.83 -13.08 4.87
N ASP A 146 -31.98 -12.06 5.71
CA ASP A 146 -32.43 -10.71 5.39
C ASP A 146 -31.28 -9.73 5.09
N LEU A 147 -30.03 -10.15 5.29
CA LEU A 147 -28.84 -9.33 5.09
C LEU A 147 -28.28 -9.50 3.69
N THR A 148 -28.03 -8.38 3.02
CA THR A 148 -27.29 -8.34 1.75
C THR A 148 -26.01 -7.56 1.93
N LEU A 149 -24.87 -8.22 1.78
CA LEU A 149 -23.55 -7.61 1.75
C LEU A 149 -23.20 -7.25 0.31
N LYS A 150 -23.02 -5.96 0.04
CA LYS A 150 -22.56 -5.43 -1.24
C LYS A 150 -21.11 -5.01 -1.14
N VAL A 151 -20.39 -5.05 -2.27
CA VAL A 151 -19.06 -4.44 -2.36
C VAL A 151 -19.18 -2.95 -2.04
N ASN A 152 -18.28 -2.45 -1.19
CA ASN A 152 -18.27 -1.04 -0.85
C ASN A 152 -18.00 -0.22 -2.12
N SER A 153 -18.91 0.67 -2.48
CA SER A 153 -18.85 1.50 -3.70
C SER A 153 -17.67 2.45 -3.73
N SER A 154 -17.03 2.75 -2.59
CA SER A 154 -15.73 3.45 -2.54
C SER A 154 -14.54 2.58 -2.99
N LEU A 155 -14.68 1.25 -2.98
CA LEU A 155 -13.71 0.31 -3.58
C LEU A 155 -13.89 0.16 -5.09
N LEU A 156 -15.12 0.41 -5.59
CA LEU A 156 -15.52 0.41 -7.00
C LEU A 156 -15.51 1.82 -7.64
N ALA A 157 -15.10 2.85 -6.89
CA ALA A 157 -15.15 4.24 -7.32
C ALA A 157 -14.21 4.45 -8.51
N GLU A 158 -14.79 4.27 -9.70
CA GLU A 158 -14.22 4.45 -11.04
C GLU A 158 -12.87 3.76 -11.20
N HIS A 159 -12.83 2.67 -11.97
CA HIS A 159 -11.58 2.32 -12.64
C HIS A 159 -11.06 3.61 -13.24
N PRO A 160 -9.90 4.12 -12.78
CA PRO A 160 -9.32 5.27 -13.41
C PRO A 160 -8.97 4.77 -14.81
N SER A 161 -9.78 5.14 -15.81
CA SER A 161 -9.57 4.66 -17.17
C SER A 161 -8.14 5.02 -17.57
N LEU A 162 -7.53 4.20 -18.42
CA LEU A 162 -6.20 4.49 -18.95
C LEU A 162 -6.15 5.93 -19.54
N GLU A 163 -7.28 6.38 -20.11
CA GLU A 163 -7.51 7.73 -20.63
C GLU A 163 -7.52 8.81 -19.54
N SER A 164 -8.10 8.53 -18.37
CA SER A 164 -8.12 9.45 -17.22
C SER A 164 -6.71 9.67 -16.67
N PHE A 165 -5.89 8.62 -16.61
CA PHE A 165 -4.49 8.75 -16.22
C PHE A 165 -3.67 9.48 -17.29
N GLY A 166 -3.94 9.22 -18.58
CA GLY A 166 -3.31 9.97 -19.68
C GLY A 166 -3.64 11.47 -19.65
N THR A 167 -4.88 11.83 -19.30
CA THR A 167 -5.29 13.24 -19.14
C THR A 167 -4.61 13.87 -17.93
N PHE A 168 -4.47 13.13 -16.82
CA PHE A 168 -3.71 13.56 -15.65
C PHE A 168 -2.23 13.80 -16.01
N GLU A 169 -1.60 12.88 -16.73
CA GLU A 169 -0.21 12.98 -17.18
C GLU A 169 0.00 14.21 -18.08
N GLN A 170 -0.88 14.43 -19.06
CA GLN A 170 -0.89 15.63 -19.89
C GLN A 170 -1.06 16.91 -19.08
N THR A 171 -1.90 16.88 -18.03
CA THR A 171 -2.10 18.04 -17.14
C THR A 171 -0.85 18.36 -16.34
N VAL A 172 -0.14 17.33 -15.83
CA VAL A 172 1.13 17.50 -15.11
C VAL A 172 2.23 18.02 -16.04
N GLN A 173 2.32 17.50 -17.27
CA GLN A 173 3.25 17.97 -18.28
C GLN A 173 2.95 19.42 -18.71
N SER A 174 1.68 19.79 -18.90
CA SER A 174 1.28 21.17 -19.18
C SER A 174 1.65 22.12 -18.04
N PHE A 175 1.36 21.74 -16.79
CA PHE A 175 1.72 22.52 -15.60
C PHE A 175 3.23 22.73 -15.47
N THR A 176 4.03 21.69 -15.66
CA THR A 176 5.50 21.81 -15.61
C THR A 176 6.03 22.71 -16.72
N HIS A 177 5.46 22.62 -17.93
CA HIS A 177 5.82 23.50 -19.04
C HIS A 177 5.47 24.98 -18.77
N GLU A 178 4.25 25.25 -18.29
CA GLU A 178 3.82 26.60 -17.92
C GLU A 178 4.67 27.18 -16.79
N ALA A 179 4.98 26.36 -15.77
CA ALA A 179 5.86 26.74 -14.69
C ALA A 179 7.27 27.11 -15.19
N ILE A 180 7.81 26.34 -16.14
CA ILE A 180 9.11 26.63 -16.75
C ILE A 180 9.05 27.92 -17.57
N GLN A 181 8.02 28.12 -18.40
CA GLN A 181 7.86 29.35 -19.19
C GLN A 181 7.73 30.60 -18.32
N HIS A 182 6.94 30.52 -17.24
CA HIS A 182 6.73 31.64 -16.33
C HIS A 182 8.00 31.99 -15.53
N LEU A 183 8.81 30.99 -15.19
CA LEU A 183 10.05 31.19 -14.42
C LEU A 183 11.27 31.49 -15.30
N PHE A 184 11.26 31.04 -16.55
CA PHE A 184 12.34 31.18 -17.52
C PHE A 184 11.79 31.63 -18.87
N PRO A 185 11.28 32.88 -18.99
CA PRO A 185 10.85 33.41 -20.28
C PRO A 185 12.04 33.42 -21.26
N GLU A 186 11.86 32.84 -22.44
CA GLU A 186 12.87 32.85 -23.50
C GLU A 186 13.00 34.27 -24.09
N GLU A 187 13.91 35.07 -23.53
CA GLU A 187 14.55 36.15 -24.30
C GLU A 187 16.05 36.19 -24.01
N THR A 188 16.80 35.77 -25.04
CA THR A 188 18.08 36.34 -25.50
C THR A 188 19.17 36.63 -24.45
N GLY A 189 20.22 35.80 -24.50
CA GLY A 189 21.59 36.31 -24.63
C GLY A 189 22.01 37.48 -23.75
N SER A 190 22.09 37.26 -22.44
CA SER A 190 23.19 37.77 -21.63
C SER A 190 23.06 37.11 -20.27
N TRP A 191 23.98 36.21 -19.94
CA TRP A 191 24.26 35.95 -18.54
C TRP A 191 24.84 37.26 -18.00
N ILE A 192 23.97 38.18 -17.57
CA ILE A 192 24.34 39.12 -16.54
C ILE A 192 24.63 38.21 -15.36
N SER A 193 25.91 37.87 -15.26
CA SER A 193 26.55 37.49 -14.01
C SER A 193 26.28 38.64 -13.07
N SER A 194 25.08 38.62 -12.49
CA SER A 194 24.79 39.33 -11.27
C SER A 194 25.70 38.67 -10.27
N SER A 195 26.94 39.17 -10.25
CA SER A 195 27.79 39.21 -9.10
C SER A 195 26.91 39.84 -8.03
N SER A 196 26.12 39.01 -7.35
CA SER A 196 25.51 39.36 -6.09
C SER A 196 26.71 39.75 -5.26
N SER A 197 26.91 41.05 -5.10
CA SER A 197 27.90 41.62 -4.23
C SER A 197 27.77 40.84 -2.93
N SER A 198 28.79 40.04 -2.65
CA SER A 198 28.88 39.30 -1.42
C SER A 198 28.91 40.36 -0.34
N SER A 199 27.75 40.69 0.22
CA SER A 199 27.69 41.38 1.48
C SER A 199 28.39 40.43 2.44
N SER A 200 29.67 40.74 2.69
CA SER A 200 30.51 40.06 3.67
C SER A 200 29.82 40.29 5.01
N SER A 201 28.88 39.40 5.30
CA SER A 201 28.16 39.38 6.55
C SER A 201 29.23 39.02 7.57
N ASN A 202 29.53 39.89 8.52
CA ASN A 202 30.56 39.65 9.53
C ASN A 202 30.24 38.34 10.28
N MET A 203 30.86 37.23 9.86
CA MET A 203 30.67 35.88 10.42
C MET A 203 31.26 35.72 11.83
N ALA A 204 31.88 36.77 12.37
CA ALA A 204 32.36 36.84 13.75
C ALA A 204 31.22 36.86 14.78
N ASP A 205 30.01 37.24 14.37
CA ASP A 205 28.86 37.32 15.27
C ASP A 205 28.09 35.99 15.32
N SER A 206 28.14 35.31 16.47
CA SER A 206 27.64 33.93 16.64
C SER A 206 26.14 33.80 16.36
N ALA A 207 25.35 34.83 16.67
CA ALA A 207 23.92 34.87 16.41
C ALA A 207 23.61 34.90 14.90
N THR A 208 24.43 35.60 14.12
CA THR A 208 24.28 35.72 12.67
C THR A 208 24.68 34.41 11.98
N CYS A 209 25.75 33.77 12.45
CA CYS A 209 26.17 32.45 12.00
C CYS A 209 25.11 31.37 12.31
N GLN A 210 24.52 31.37 13.51
CA GLN A 210 23.45 30.43 13.88
C GLN A 210 22.19 30.62 13.04
N LYS A 211 21.79 31.87 12.76
CA LYS A 211 20.67 32.17 11.86
C LYS A 211 20.95 31.69 10.44
N LEU A 212 22.16 31.92 9.92
CA LEU A 212 22.57 31.46 8.60
C LEU A 212 22.61 29.92 8.53
N TYR A 213 23.10 29.25 9.57
CA TYR A 213 23.16 27.79 9.65
C TYR A 213 21.78 27.14 9.67
N ARG A 214 20.82 27.71 10.41
CA ARG A 214 19.43 27.24 10.44
C ARG A 214 18.71 27.45 9.11
N ARG A 215 19.04 28.51 8.37
CA ARG A 215 18.40 28.85 7.08
C ARG A 215 19.04 28.14 5.89
N ASN A 216 20.36 28.04 5.86
CA ASN A 216 21.14 27.45 4.77
C ASN A 216 22.47 26.93 5.31
N ARG A 217 22.42 25.70 5.85
CA ARG A 217 23.53 25.02 6.49
C ARG A 217 24.79 24.99 5.63
N ARG A 218 24.64 24.65 4.34
CA ARG A 218 25.77 24.54 3.39
C ARG A 218 26.45 25.89 3.14
N ARG A 219 25.67 26.97 3.01
CA ARG A 219 26.22 28.32 2.89
C ARG A 219 26.94 28.75 4.16
N ALA A 220 26.34 28.50 5.33
CA ALA A 220 26.99 28.79 6.61
C ALA A 220 28.33 28.07 6.73
N VAL A 221 28.37 26.77 6.42
CA VAL A 221 29.61 25.98 6.44
C VAL A 221 30.66 26.51 5.47
N ARG A 222 30.28 26.91 4.24
CA ARG A 222 31.22 27.53 3.29
C ARG A 222 31.78 28.86 3.79
N GLU A 223 30.94 29.71 4.35
CA GLU A 223 31.35 31.01 4.90
C GLU A 223 32.22 30.84 6.16
N ILE A 224 31.97 29.83 7.00
CA ILE A 224 32.80 29.50 8.18
C ILE A 224 34.17 28.97 7.75
N LEU A 225 34.19 28.04 6.79
CA LEU A 225 35.42 27.36 6.37
C LEU A 225 36.26 28.20 5.40
N GLY A 226 35.75 29.33 4.91
CA GLY A 226 36.44 30.27 4.03
C GLY A 226 36.88 29.70 2.67
N ASN A 227 36.55 28.43 2.39
CA ASN A 227 37.09 27.71 1.27
C ASN A 227 35.95 27.10 0.45
N THR A 228 35.95 27.36 -0.86
CA THR A 228 35.15 26.58 -1.80
C THR A 228 35.78 25.19 -1.84
N GLY A 229 35.25 24.26 -1.05
CA GLY A 229 35.85 22.95 -0.81
C GLY A 229 36.45 22.33 -2.08
N GLU A 230 37.69 21.86 -1.98
CA GLU A 230 38.39 21.24 -3.11
C GLU A 230 37.50 20.15 -3.72
N ARG A 231 37.31 20.20 -5.04
CA ARG A 231 36.55 19.15 -5.73
C ARG A 231 37.27 17.82 -5.54
N CYS A 232 36.49 16.75 -5.41
CA CYS A 232 37.02 15.40 -5.32
C CYS A 232 38.00 15.16 -6.49
N LYS A 233 39.26 14.85 -6.18
CA LYS A 233 40.32 14.57 -7.16
C LYS A 233 40.32 13.10 -7.61
N ILE A 234 39.43 12.28 -7.04
CA ILE A 234 39.34 10.86 -7.36
C ILE A 234 38.76 10.72 -8.78
N PRO A 235 39.38 9.92 -9.66
CA PRO A 235 38.86 9.66 -11.00
C PRO A 235 37.42 9.14 -10.96
N LEU A 236 36.56 9.72 -11.80
CA LEU A 236 35.12 9.42 -11.83
C LEU A 236 34.84 7.92 -12.08
N LEU A 237 35.67 7.30 -12.94
CA LEU A 237 35.55 5.90 -13.31
C LEU A 237 35.74 4.98 -12.10
N LEU A 238 36.70 5.29 -11.23
CA LEU A 238 36.99 4.53 -10.01
C LEU A 238 35.84 4.60 -9.03
N LEU A 239 35.24 5.80 -8.86
CA LEU A 239 34.06 5.99 -8.01
C LEU A 239 32.86 5.22 -8.57
N GLN A 240 32.64 5.29 -9.88
CA GLN A 240 31.51 4.60 -10.52
C GLN A 240 31.63 3.09 -10.34
N THR A 241 32.79 2.48 -10.62
CA THR A 241 33.00 1.05 -10.42
C THR A 241 32.79 0.64 -8.97
N TYR A 242 33.40 1.37 -8.02
CA TYR A 242 33.29 1.08 -6.60
C TYR A 242 31.85 1.15 -6.09
N PHE A 243 31.11 2.20 -6.46
CA PHE A 243 29.72 2.33 -6.03
C PHE A 243 28.79 1.37 -6.79
N SER A 244 29.08 1.05 -8.05
CA SER A 244 28.36 -0.01 -8.77
C SER A 244 28.54 -1.36 -8.08
N GLU A 245 29.73 -1.75 -7.65
CA GLU A 245 29.95 -2.99 -6.90
C GLU A 245 29.30 -2.95 -5.50
N CYS A 246 29.43 -1.83 -4.77
CA CYS A 246 28.88 -1.71 -3.42
C CYS A 246 27.34 -1.64 -3.37
N TRP A 247 26.72 -1.17 -4.45
CA TRP A 247 25.26 -0.98 -4.57
C TRP A 247 24.62 -1.88 -5.64
N GLU A 248 25.38 -2.80 -6.21
CA GLU A 248 24.81 -3.93 -6.93
C GLU A 248 23.83 -4.67 -6.00
N ALA A 249 22.85 -5.36 -6.59
CA ALA A 249 21.76 -5.97 -5.84
C ALA A 249 22.30 -6.93 -4.77
N GLY A 250 22.47 -6.40 -3.56
CA GLY A 250 22.90 -7.18 -2.41
C GLY A 250 21.89 -8.28 -2.20
N THR A 251 22.38 -9.49 -1.98
CA THR A 251 21.59 -10.59 -1.45
C THR A 251 21.18 -10.21 -0.04
N SER A 252 20.11 -9.43 0.09
CA SER A 252 19.54 -9.11 1.38
C SER A 252 19.13 -10.43 2.03
N ASP A 253 19.85 -10.85 3.07
CA ASP A 253 19.56 -12.07 3.80
C ASP A 253 18.14 -11.93 4.40
N PRO A 254 17.14 -12.70 3.94
CA PRO A 254 15.76 -12.56 4.40
C PRO A 254 15.62 -12.80 5.89
N GLN A 255 16.60 -13.42 6.54
CA GLN A 255 16.60 -13.71 7.97
C GLN A 255 16.93 -12.49 8.85
N LEU A 256 17.54 -11.43 8.30
CA LEU A 256 17.86 -10.21 9.04
C LEU A 256 16.62 -9.37 9.38
N TYR A 257 15.54 -9.53 8.61
CA TYR A 257 14.27 -8.86 8.85
C TYR A 257 13.33 -9.80 9.59
N SER A 258 13.21 -9.64 10.91
CA SER A 258 12.11 -10.23 11.65
C SER A 258 10.80 -9.65 11.11
N SER A 259 9.92 -10.50 10.60
CA SER A 259 8.57 -10.14 10.19
C SER A 259 7.82 -9.59 11.41
N ILE A 260 7.86 -8.27 11.60
CA ILE A 260 6.99 -7.59 12.56
C ILE A 260 5.57 -7.88 12.10
N GLY A 261 4.87 -8.69 12.90
CA GLY A 261 3.46 -9.02 12.74
C GLY A 261 2.64 -7.74 12.59
N SER A 262 1.51 -7.84 11.91
CA SER A 262 0.60 -6.76 11.52
C SER A 262 0.06 -5.88 12.67
N GLU A 263 0.47 -6.08 13.92
CA GLU A 263 0.07 -5.25 15.04
C GLU A 263 0.95 -4.01 15.13
N GLY A 264 0.44 -2.90 14.61
CA GLY A 264 1.07 -1.58 14.71
C GLY A 264 1.57 -0.96 13.41
N ARG A 265 1.34 -1.59 12.25
CA ARG A 265 1.51 -0.90 10.97
C ARG A 265 0.42 0.16 10.84
N VAL A 266 0.79 1.42 10.99
CA VAL A 266 -0.03 2.54 10.50
C VAL A 266 -0.10 2.39 8.99
N GLU A 267 -1.31 2.30 8.43
CA GLU A 267 -1.57 2.33 6.99
C GLU A 267 -1.21 3.72 6.44
N LEU A 268 0.09 3.93 6.22
CA LEU A 268 0.70 5.23 5.91
C LEU A 268 0.22 5.89 4.60
N LEU A 269 -0.54 5.18 3.77
CA LEU A 269 -0.91 5.62 2.41
C LEU A 269 -2.40 5.48 2.08
N GLU A 270 -3.26 5.22 3.07
CA GLU A 270 -4.71 5.16 2.84
C GLU A 270 -5.40 6.52 3.01
N SER A 271 -4.78 7.46 3.75
CA SER A 271 -5.29 8.81 3.93
C SER A 271 -4.77 9.76 2.86
N GLU A 272 -5.66 10.60 2.32
CA GLU A 272 -5.28 11.70 1.44
C GLU A 272 -4.35 12.70 2.15
N PHE A 273 -3.33 13.19 1.45
CA PHE A 273 -2.44 14.22 1.96
C PHE A 273 -3.18 15.54 2.16
N SER A 274 -2.92 16.18 3.30
CA SER A 274 -3.44 17.52 3.58
C SER A 274 -2.52 18.61 3.03
N LYS A 275 -3.11 19.73 2.59
CA LYS A 275 -2.38 20.96 2.23
C LYS A 275 -1.49 21.49 3.36
N LYS A 276 -1.82 21.21 4.62
CA LYS A 276 -0.94 21.63 5.72
C LYS A 276 0.34 20.79 5.77
N GLU A 277 0.24 19.51 5.43
CA GLU A 277 1.34 18.55 5.49
C GLU A 277 2.30 18.76 4.33
N VAL A 278 1.77 18.83 3.11
CA VAL A 278 2.57 19.03 1.89
C VAL A 278 3.30 20.39 1.96
N TRP A 279 2.63 21.46 2.41
CA TRP A 279 3.28 22.76 2.63
C TRP A 279 4.36 22.74 3.70
N ALA A 280 4.12 22.07 4.83
CA ALA A 280 5.09 21.96 5.91
C ALA A 280 6.37 21.23 5.45
N ILE A 281 6.20 20.14 4.69
CA ILE A 281 7.30 19.39 4.08
C ILE A 281 8.02 20.25 3.05
N LEU A 282 7.28 20.91 2.15
CA LEU A 282 7.86 21.77 1.12
C LEU A 282 8.66 22.92 1.74
N LYS A 283 8.23 23.49 2.87
CA LYS A 283 8.97 24.52 3.62
C LYS A 283 10.22 23.98 4.31
N LYS A 284 10.18 22.76 4.83
CA LYS A 284 11.30 22.12 5.53
C LYS A 284 12.38 21.64 4.56
N ALA A 285 12.02 21.31 3.31
CA ALA A 285 12.96 20.86 2.30
C ALA A 285 14.07 21.89 2.01
N GLU A 286 15.32 21.45 2.03
CA GLU A 286 16.46 22.24 1.55
C GLU A 286 16.41 22.34 0.02
N ASN A 287 16.80 23.48 -0.55
CA ASN A 287 16.77 23.63 -2.01
C ASN A 287 17.88 22.78 -2.67
N THR A 288 17.49 21.65 -3.25
CA THR A 288 18.40 20.72 -3.95
C THR A 288 18.65 21.17 -5.39
N ALA A 289 19.66 20.57 -6.02
CA ALA A 289 19.89 20.75 -7.45
C ALA A 289 18.64 20.33 -8.23
N PRO A 290 18.28 21.06 -9.31
CA PRO A 290 17.11 20.76 -10.09
C PRO A 290 17.23 19.39 -10.77
N GLY A 291 16.10 18.69 -10.89
CA GLY A 291 16.00 17.46 -11.65
C GLY A 291 16.03 17.69 -13.18
N PRO A 292 15.68 16.68 -14.00
CA PRO A 292 15.60 16.83 -15.46
C PRO A 292 14.69 18.01 -15.87
N ASP A 293 13.65 18.26 -15.07
CA ASP A 293 12.65 19.32 -15.27
C ASP A 293 13.16 20.74 -14.98
N ARG A 294 14.42 20.90 -14.55
CA ARG A 294 15.06 22.20 -14.20
C ARG A 294 14.39 22.97 -13.04
N LEU A 295 13.34 22.42 -12.43
CA LEU A 295 12.65 22.99 -11.29
C LEU A 295 13.33 22.62 -9.96
N THR A 296 13.39 23.58 -9.04
CA THR A 296 13.90 23.39 -7.67
C THR A 296 12.76 23.51 -6.66
N TYR A 297 12.95 23.09 -5.41
CA TYR A 297 11.93 23.30 -4.36
C TYR A 297 11.56 24.77 -4.16
N HIS A 298 12.50 25.69 -4.42
CA HIS A 298 12.21 27.12 -4.43
C HIS A 298 11.26 27.52 -5.57
N HIS A 299 11.46 26.99 -6.77
CA HIS A 299 10.57 27.23 -7.92
C HIS A 299 9.16 26.71 -7.63
N LEU A 300 9.05 25.50 -7.04
CA LEU A 300 7.76 24.93 -6.66
C LEU A 300 7.01 25.79 -5.63
N ARG A 301 7.71 26.46 -4.70
CA ARG A 301 7.10 27.40 -3.74
C ARG A 301 6.60 28.69 -4.40
N LEU A 302 7.21 29.11 -5.52
CA LEU A 302 6.79 30.30 -6.27
C LEU A 302 5.57 30.02 -7.15
N VAL A 303 5.53 28.83 -7.76
CA VAL A 303 4.47 28.43 -8.70
C VAL A 303 3.18 28.03 -7.96
N ASP A 304 3.27 27.40 -6.78
CA ASP A 304 2.10 26.96 -6.00
C ASP A 304 2.14 27.48 -4.54
N PRO A 305 1.86 28.78 -4.32
CA PRO A 305 1.82 29.35 -2.97
C PRO A 305 0.61 28.80 -2.20
N GLY A 306 0.88 27.94 -1.22
CA GLY A 306 -0.17 27.23 -0.45
C GLY A 306 -0.61 25.91 -1.07
N ASP A 307 0.29 25.26 -1.83
CA ASP A 307 0.36 23.82 -2.14
C ASP A 307 -0.94 23.15 -2.60
N LYS A 308 -1.77 23.87 -3.34
CA LYS A 308 -3.06 23.35 -3.81
C LYS A 308 -2.90 22.38 -4.97
N ILE A 309 -1.95 22.67 -5.86
CA ILE A 309 -1.70 21.90 -7.07
C ILE A 309 -0.87 20.67 -6.72
N LEU A 310 0.21 20.84 -5.95
CA LEU A 310 1.07 19.74 -5.52
C LEU A 310 0.31 18.72 -4.67
N THR A 311 -0.53 19.17 -3.72
CA THR A 311 -1.37 18.25 -2.92
C THR A 311 -2.30 17.43 -3.80
N LYS A 312 -2.92 18.05 -4.81
CA LYS A 312 -3.77 17.33 -5.77
C LYS A 312 -2.98 16.32 -6.59
N ILE A 313 -1.80 16.69 -7.09
CA ILE A 313 -0.93 15.77 -7.84
C ILE A 313 -0.56 14.56 -6.97
N PHE A 314 -0.12 14.77 -5.74
CA PHE A 314 0.23 13.68 -4.82
C PHE A 314 -0.97 12.78 -4.50
N ASN A 315 -2.14 13.35 -4.22
CA ASN A 315 -3.35 12.57 -3.94
C ASN A 315 -3.83 11.79 -5.18
N LEU A 316 -3.67 12.36 -6.38
CA LEU A 316 -3.94 11.64 -7.62
C LEU A 316 -2.93 10.51 -7.81
N CYS A 317 -1.62 10.72 -7.62
CA CYS A 317 -0.63 9.65 -7.68
C CYS A 317 -0.95 8.50 -6.69
N VAL A 318 -1.42 8.80 -5.48
CA VAL A 318 -1.87 7.79 -4.51
C VAL A 318 -3.14 7.07 -5.01
N ARG A 319 -4.10 7.81 -5.56
CA ARG A 319 -5.35 7.27 -6.12
C ARG A 319 -5.10 6.35 -7.33
N TYR A 320 -4.20 6.72 -8.23
CA TYR A 320 -3.83 5.94 -9.41
C TYR A 320 -2.76 4.87 -9.12
N ARG A 321 -2.07 4.94 -7.97
CA ARG A 321 -0.88 4.13 -7.62
C ARG A 321 0.19 4.09 -8.72
N LYS A 322 0.29 5.18 -9.48
CA LYS A 322 1.22 5.34 -10.60
C LYS A 322 1.89 6.71 -10.49
N ILE A 323 3.15 6.75 -10.89
CA ILE A 323 3.92 8.00 -11.03
C ILE A 323 3.82 8.39 -12.50
N PRO A 324 3.42 9.63 -12.83
CA PRO A 324 3.39 10.09 -14.22
C PRO A 324 4.80 10.05 -14.82
N SER A 325 4.92 9.66 -16.10
CA SER A 325 6.18 9.78 -16.82
C SER A 325 6.39 11.26 -17.16
N ILE A 326 7.39 11.85 -16.54
CA ILE A 326 7.89 13.19 -16.86
C ILE A 326 9.13 13.02 -17.73
#